data_AF-A0A379TLF4-F1
#
_entry.id   AF-A0A379TLF4-F1
#
_cell.length_a   1.000
_cell.length_b   1.000
_cell.length_c   1.000
_cell.angle_alpha   90.00
_cell.angle_beta   90.00
_cell.angle_gamma   90.00
#
_symmetry.space_group_name_H-M   'P 1'
#
loop_
_entity.id
_entity.type
_entity.pdbx_description
1 polymer ?
#
loop_
_entity_poly.entity_id
_entity_poly.type
_entity_poly.pdbx_seq_one_letter_code
_entity_poly.pdbx_strand_id
1 'polypeptide(L)' 'MHITESIHKVAERVVTLVSMELPDNIRLIRDYDPSLPELPHDPEQIEQVLLNIVRNALQALGRKAAKLRCARVPPSS' A
#
# COMPACT_ATOMS: atom_id res chain seq x y z
N MET A 1 -17.07 5.39 2.46
CA MET A 1 -17.70 6.44 3.30
C MET A 1 -16.57 7.22 3.95
N HIS A 2 -16.57 8.55 3.88
CA HIS A 2 -15.47 9.32 4.46
C HIS A 2 -15.69 9.50 5.96
N ILE A 3 -14.67 9.15 6.75
CA ILE A 3 -14.62 9.39 8.20
C ILE A 3 -13.45 10.33 8.50
N THR A 4 -13.57 11.09 9.59
CA THR A 4 -12.49 11.96 10.06
C THR A 4 -11.77 11.23 11.18
N GLU A 5 -10.58 10.71 10.88
CA GLU A 5 -9.75 10.02 11.85
C GLU A 5 -8.27 10.29 11.57
N SER A 6 -7.43 9.97 12.54
CA SER A 6 -5.98 9.97 12.35
C SER A 6 -5.56 8.88 11.35
N ILE A 7 -4.79 9.26 10.33
CA ILE A 7 -4.26 8.35 9.30
C ILE A 7 -3.46 7.18 9.90
N HIS A 8 -2.89 7.39 11.09
CA HIS A 8 -2.17 6.41 11.88
C HIS A 8 -2.98 5.13 12.12
N LYS A 9 -4.30 5.24 12.34
CA LYS A 9 -5.14 4.05 12.56
C LYS A 9 -5.15 3.12 11.34
N VAL A 10 -5.26 3.69 10.14
CA VAL A 10 -5.23 2.92 8.89
C VAL A 10 -3.83 2.38 8.63
N ALA A 11 -2.79 3.18 8.91
CA ALA A 11 -1.41 2.73 8.77
C ALA A 11 -1.10 1.52 9.68
N GLU A 12 -1.57 1.52 10.92
CA GLU A 12 -1.39 0.40 11.86
C GLU A 12 -2.09 -0.89 11.40
N ARG A 13 -3.30 -0.76 10.82
CA ARG A 13 -4.01 -1.90 10.21
C ARG A 13 -3.20 -2.50 9.05
N VAL A 14 -2.72 -1.65 8.14
CA VAL A 14 -1.89 -2.08 7.01
C VAL A 14 -0.63 -2.78 7.50
N VAL A 15 0.05 -2.21 8.50
CA VAL A 15 1.25 -2.82 9.08
C VAL A 15 0.95 -4.20 9.66
N THR A 16 -0.17 -4.35 10.39
CA THR A 16 -0.56 -5.65 10.96
C THR A 16 -0.78 -6.69 9.87
N LEU A 17 -1.48 -6.32 8.79
CA LEU A 17 -1.71 -7.21 7.64
C LEU A 17 -0.41 -7.59 6.94
N VAL A 18 0.42 -6.61 6.62
CA VAL A 18 1.69 -6.79 5.91
C VAL A 18 2.68 -7.59 6.76
N SER A 19 2.66 -7.45 8.08
CA SER A 19 3.55 -8.20 8.99
C SER A 19 3.37 -9.71 8.88
N MET A 20 2.20 -10.18 8.44
CA MET A 20 1.95 -11.61 8.19
C MET A 20 2.48 -12.08 6.83
N GLU A 21 2.58 -11.18 5.85
CA GLU A 21 3.04 -11.46 4.48
C GLU A 21 4.55 -11.16 4.28
N LEU A 22 5.20 -10.57 5.29
CA LEU A 22 6.58 -10.09 5.22
C LEU A 22 7.60 -11.25 5.26
N PRO A 23 8.51 -11.32 4.28
CA PRO A 23 9.66 -12.23 4.33
C PRO A 23 10.61 -11.90 5.49
N ASP A 24 11.27 -12.92 6.06
CA ASP A 24 12.20 -12.77 7.21
C ASP A 24 13.37 -11.79 6.96
N ASN A 25 13.73 -11.57 5.69
CA ASN A 25 14.80 -10.66 5.28
C ASN A 25 14.34 -9.21 5.06
N ILE A 26 13.06 -8.89 5.24
CA ILE A 26 12.51 -7.55 5.07
C ILE A 26 11.96 -7.05 6.41
N ARG A 27 12.30 -5.82 6.77
CA ARG A 27 11.82 -5.17 8.00
C ARG A 27 10.95 -3.97 7.65
N LEU A 28 9.80 -3.88 8.30
CA LEU A 28 8.91 -2.74 8.21
C LEU A 28 9.21 -1.76 9.35
N ILE A 29 9.61 -0.54 8.98
CA ILE A 29 9.91 0.54 9.93
C ILE A 29 8.72 1.49 9.95
N ARG A 30 8.24 1.81 11.15
CA ARG A 30 7.16 2.76 11.39
C ARG A 30 7.79 4.09 11.79
N ASP A 31 7.61 5.11 10.97
CA ASP A 31 8.05 6.48 11.25
C ASP A 31 6.83 7.39 11.13
N TYR A 32 6.13 7.54 12.25
CA TYR A 32 4.89 8.28 12.35
C TYR A 32 5.15 9.64 12.98
N ASP A 33 4.62 10.69 12.36
CA ASP A 33 4.66 12.04 12.94
C ASP A 33 3.37 12.28 13.75
N PRO A 34 3.47 12.35 15.09
CA PRO A 34 2.31 12.52 15.97
C PRO A 34 1.65 13.90 15.85
N SER A 35 2.27 14.86 15.15
CA SER A 35 1.70 16.19 14.92
C SER A 35 0.66 16.23 13.80
N LEU A 36 0.51 15.15 13.03
CA LEU A 36 -0.48 15.10 11.95
C LEU A 36 -1.92 15.19 12.47
N PRO A 37 -2.73 16.12 11.94
CA PRO A 37 -4.13 16.25 12.32
C PRO A 37 -4.99 15.09 11.79
N GLU A 38 -6.20 14.94 12.34
CA GLU A 38 -7.21 14.05 11.78
C GLU A 38 -7.69 14.57 10.43
N LEU A 39 -7.81 13.68 9.45
CA LEU A 39 -8.17 14.04 8.08
C LEU A 39 -9.44 13.30 7.66
N PRO A 40 -10.36 13.94 6.91
CA PRO A 40 -11.48 13.24 6.30
C PRO A 40 -10.96 12.36 5.16
N HIS A 41 -11.09 11.05 5.30
CA HIS A 41 -10.63 10.09 4.30
C HIS A 41 -11.51 8.84 4.28
N ASP A 42 -11.41 8.06 3.20
CA ASP A 42 -11.98 6.72 3.15
C ASP A 42 -10.92 5.70 3.61
N PRO A 43 -11.08 5.09 4.80
CA PRO A 43 -10.06 4.24 5.40
C PRO A 43 -9.79 2.99 4.55
N GLU A 44 -10.80 2.46 3.86
CA GLU A 44 -10.66 1.29 2.99
C GLU A 44 -9.83 1.64 1.73
N GLN A 45 -10.07 2.82 1.15
CA GLN A 45 -9.28 3.27 0.00
C GLN A 45 -7.82 3.53 0.39
N ILE A 46 -7.59 4.20 1.52
CA ILE A 46 -6.23 4.45 2.00
C ILE A 46 -5.53 3.13 2.33
N GLU A 47 -6.20 2.20 3.02
CA GLU A 47 -5.68 0.87 3.31
C GLU A 47 -5.23 0.17 2.03
N GLN A 48 -6.09 0.16 1.00
CA GLN A 48 -5.79 -0.47 -0.28
C GLN A 48 -4.62 0.19 -1.02
N VAL A 49 -4.54 1.52 -0.99
CA VAL A 49 -3.41 2.27 -1.59
C VAL A 49 -2.10 1.91 -0.90
N LEU A 50 -2.07 1.93 0.43
CA LEU A 50 -0.89 1.59 1.21
C LEU A 50 -0.48 0.13 0.98
N LEU A 51 -1.43 -0.82 0.99
CA LEU A 51 -1.16 -2.22 0.67
C LEU A 51 -0.56 -2.39 -0.72
N ASN A 52 -1.08 -1.68 -1.73
CA ASN A 52 -0.54 -1.75 -3.09
C ASN A 52 0.89 -1.22 -3.16
N ILE A 53 1.19 -0.10 -2.49
CA ILE A 53 2.54 0.47 -2.44
C ILE A 53 3.51 -0.51 -1.76
N VAL A 54 3.11 -1.07 -0.63
CA VAL A 54 3.94 -2.04 0.11
C VAL A 54 4.17 -3.30 -0.72
N ARG A 55 3.13 -3.86 -1.34
CA ARG A 55 3.27 -5.02 -2.24
C ARG A 55 4.21 -4.74 -3.41
N ASN A 56 4.10 -3.55 -4.01
CA ASN A 56 5.03 -3.11 -5.05
C ASN A 56 6.47 -3.02 -4.53
N ALA A 57 6.69 -2.54 -3.30
CA ALA A 57 8.01 -2.50 -2.68
C ALA A 57 8.56 -3.91 -2.42
N LEU A 58 7.75 -4.84 -1.87
CA LEU A 58 8.13 -6.23 -1.65
C LEU A 58 8.52 -6.93 -2.97
N GLN A 59 7.74 -6.73 -4.03
CA GLN A 59 8.06 -7.25 -5.37
C GLN A 59 9.37 -6.66 -5.91
N ALA A 60 9.61 -5.36 -5.71
CA ALA A 60 10.85 -4.71 -6.12
C ALA A 60 12.08 -5.22 -5.35
N LEU A 61 11.93 -5.52 -4.06
CA LEU A 61 12.97 -6.07 -3.19
C LEU A 61 13.28 -7.55 -3.53
N GLY A 62 12.28 -8.34 -3.94
CA GLY A 62 12.44 -9.75 -4.33
C GLY A 62 12.90 -10.00 -5.78
N ARG A 63 12.94 -8.96 -6.63
CA ARG A 63 13.29 -8.95 -8.07
C ARG A 63 13.01 -10.23 -8.90
N LYS A 64 11.97 -10.12 -9.73
CA LYS A 64 12.10 -10.21 -11.20
C LYS A 64 11.17 -9.17 -11.83
N ALA A 65 11.73 -8.31 -12.68
CA ALA A 65 10.99 -7.29 -13.42
C ALA A 65 9.84 -7.93 -14.22
N ALA A 66 8.61 -7.48 -13.99
CA ALA A 66 7.49 -7.81 -14.85
C ALA A 66 7.57 -6.93 -16.12
N LYS A 67 7.68 -7.59 -17.28
CA LYS A 67 7.65 -6.92 -18.58
C LYS A 67 6.21 -6.51 -18.86
N LEU A 68 5.86 -5.25 -18.60
CA LEU A 68 4.57 -4.69 -19.01
C LEU A 68 4.55 -4.54 -20.53
N ARG A 69 3.83 -5.44 -21.21
CA ARG A 69 3.50 -5.30 -22.63
C ARG A 69 2.11 -4.68 -22.74
N CYS A 70 2.05 -3.37 -22.95
CA CYS A 70 0.83 -2.70 -23.36
C CYS A 70 0.60 -3.01 -24.86
N ALA A 71 0.01 -4.16 -25.18
CA ALA A 71 -0.54 -4.34 -26.52
C ALA A 71 -1.86 -3.57 -26.58
N ARG A 72 -1.88 -2.45 -27.30
CA ARG A 72 -3.13 -1.84 -27.74
C ARG A 72 -3.86 -2.90 -28.58
N VAL A 73 -5.03 -3.36 -28.14
CA VAL A 73 -5.90 -4.18 -28.97
C VAL A 73 -6.29 -3.32 -30.18
N PRO A 74 -5.90 -3.68 -31.42
CA PRO A 74 -6.40 -2.96 -32.59
C PRO A 74 -7.91 -3.19 -32.68
N PRO A 75 -8.72 -2.16 -33.00
CA PRO A 75 -10.15 -2.34 -33.18
C PRO A 75 -10.38 -3.34 -34.32
N SER A 76 -11.14 -4.40 -34.05
CA SER A 76 -11.66 -5.32 -35.07
C SER A 76 -12.57 -4.52 -35.99
N SER A 77 -12.10 -4.26 -37.22
CA SER A 77 -12.93 -3.83 -38.34
C SER A 77 -13.29 -5.04 -39.18
#